data_AF-A0A8J8BGU8-F1
#
_entry.id   AF-A0A8J8BGU8-F1
#
_cell.length_a   1.000
_cell.length_b   1.000
_cell.length_c   1.000
_cell.angle_alpha   90.00
_cell.angle_beta   90.00
_cell.angle_gamma   90.00
#
_symmetry.space_group_name_H-M   'P 1'
#
loop_
_entity.id
_entity.type
_entity.pdbx_description
1 polymer ?
#
loop_
_entity_poly.entity_id
_entity_poly.type
_entity_poly.pdbx_seq_one_letter_code
_entity_poly.pdbx_strand_id
1 'polypeptide(L)'
;MPFWIFSRESGAAIQRCLNSLPLSREQHSYQALKQSLAVYRMVFGQARQEDLIEYLLQHLPEDQVQALAEQLQINLAPPSSA
;
A
#
# COMPACT_ATOMS: atom_id res chain seq x y z
N MET A 1 10.07 -6.06 1.46
CA MET A 1 11.14 -5.22 0.89
C MET A 1 11.32 -4.04 1.80
N PRO A 2 12.55 -3.63 2.09
CA PRO A 2 12.78 -2.32 2.66
C PRO A 2 12.10 -1.23 1.81
N PHE A 3 11.59 -0.19 2.45
CA PHE A 3 10.83 0.89 1.81
C PHE A 3 11.67 1.74 0.83
N TRP A 4 12.99 1.58 0.79
CA TRP A 4 13.90 2.28 -0.11
C TRP A 4 14.15 1.58 -1.46
N ILE A 5 13.51 0.43 -1.72
CA ILE A 5 13.65 -0.24 -3.01
C ILE A 5 12.63 0.33 -4.00
N PHE A 6 13.07 1.28 -4.82
CA PHE A 6 12.30 1.83 -5.93
C PHE A 6 12.37 0.88 -7.14
N SER A 7 11.25 0.20 -7.45
CA SER A 7 11.16 -0.67 -8.62
C SER A 7 11.07 0.17 -9.90
N ARG A 8 11.99 -0.07 -10.84
CA ARG A 8 11.96 0.52 -12.19
C ARG A 8 11.31 -0.45 -13.18
N GLU A 9 10.68 0.06 -14.23
CA GLU A 9 10.03 -0.74 -15.28
C GLU A 9 10.96 -1.81 -15.91
N SER A 10 12.28 -1.58 -15.91
CA SER A 10 13.32 -2.52 -16.36
C SER A 10 14.27 -2.97 -15.25
N GLY A 11 13.89 -2.83 -13.98
CA GLY A 11 14.70 -3.17 -12.81
C GLY A 11 14.50 -4.61 -12.31
N ALA A 12 15.40 -5.07 -11.45
CA ALA A 12 15.22 -6.34 -10.74
C ALA A 12 14.13 -6.21 -9.66
N ALA A 13 13.26 -7.21 -9.57
CA ALA A 13 12.20 -7.29 -8.57
C ALA A 13 12.29 -8.62 -7.81
N ILE A 14 11.85 -8.62 -6.54
CA ILE A 14 11.69 -9.87 -5.80
C ILE A 14 10.30 -10.44 -6.09
N GLN A 15 10.27 -11.59 -6.75
CA GLN A 15 9.08 -12.40 -6.90
C GLN A 15 8.82 -13.17 -5.60
N ARG A 16 7.61 -13.02 -5.06
CA ARG A 16 7.15 -13.80 -3.91
C ARG A 16 6.07 -14.75 -4.39
N CYS A 17 6.41 -16.03 -4.52
CA CYS A 17 5.46 -17.06 -4.87
C CYS A 17 4.80 -17.61 -3.61
N LEU A 18 3.48 -17.73 -3.65
CA LEU A 18 2.72 -18.50 -2.67
C LEU A 18 2.17 -19.73 -3.40
N ASN A 19 2.37 -20.90 -2.80
CA ASN A 19 1.78 -22.12 -3.34
C ASN A 19 0.30 -22.14 -2.91
N SER A 20 -0.61 -21.91 -3.84
CA SER A 20 -2.05 -22.05 -3.62
C SER A 20 -2.54 -23.37 -4.24
N LEU A 21 -2.97 -24.31 -3.41
CA LEU A 21 -3.59 -25.55 -3.89
C LEU A 21 -5.09 -25.30 -4.20
N PRO A 22 -5.70 -26.06 -5.12
CA PRO A 22 -7.15 -25.99 -5.35
C PRO A 22 -7.91 -26.25 -4.04
N LEU A 23 -8.92 -25.41 -3.74
CA LEU A 23 -9.74 -25.47 -2.52
C LEU A 23 -8.99 -25.18 -1.20
N SER A 24 -7.75 -24.67 -1.27
CA SER A 24 -6.96 -24.35 -0.08
C SER A 24 -7.41 -23.03 0.59
N ARG A 25 -7.15 -22.89 1.89
CA ARG A 25 -7.50 -21.69 2.67
C ARG A 25 -6.44 -20.59 2.57
N GLU A 26 -5.31 -20.91 1.95
CA GLU A 26 -4.10 -20.10 1.86
C GLU A 26 -4.37 -18.75 1.21
N GLN A 27 -5.30 -18.70 0.25
CA GLN A 27 -5.72 -17.45 -0.38
C GLN A 27 -6.38 -16.48 0.63
N HIS A 28 -7.28 -16.99 1.47
CA HIS A 28 -7.94 -16.21 2.51
C HIS A 28 -6.94 -15.80 3.61
N SER A 29 -6.10 -16.74 4.05
CA SER A 29 -5.05 -16.48 5.03
C SER A 29 -4.06 -15.42 4.53
N TYR A 30 -3.72 -15.44 3.23
CA TYR A 30 -2.84 -14.45 2.63
C TYR A 30 -3.46 -13.06 2.63
N GLN A 31 -4.75 -12.94 2.30
CA GLN A 31 -5.42 -11.64 2.33
C GLN A 31 -5.46 -11.06 3.75
N ALA A 32 -5.79 -11.88 4.76
CA ALA A 32 -5.78 -11.48 6.16
C ALA A 32 -4.37 -11.10 6.65
N LEU A 33 -3.34 -11.84 6.21
CA LEU A 33 -1.94 -11.54 6.51
C LEU A 33 -1.51 -10.17 5.96
N LYS A 34 -1.87 -9.85 4.71
CA LYS A 34 -1.57 -8.53 4.12
C LYS A 34 -2.21 -7.40 4.91
N GLN A 35 -3.49 -7.53 5.27
CA GLN A 35 -4.21 -6.53 6.07
C GLN A 35 -3.55 -6.33 7.44
N SER A 36 -3.23 -7.42 8.12
CA SER A 36 -2.54 -7.37 9.43
C SER A 36 -1.16 -6.72 9.32
N LEU A 37 -0.43 -7.01 8.25
CA LEU A 37 0.89 -6.42 8.00
C LEU A 37 0.82 -4.92 7.70
N ALA A 38 -0.20 -4.46 6.97
CA ALA A 38 -0.45 -3.05 6.72
C ALA A 38 -0.71 -2.30 8.05
N VAL A 39 -1.61 -2.81 8.89
CA VAL A 39 -1.89 -2.24 10.22
C VAL A 39 -0.64 -2.22 11.09
N TYR A 40 0.10 -3.33 11.15
CA TYR A 40 1.36 -3.41 11.89
C TYR A 40 2.36 -2.32 11.44
N ARG A 41 2.55 -2.16 10.12
CA ARG A 41 3.47 -1.15 9.56
C ARG A 41 3.04 0.28 9.89
N MET A 42 1.74 0.56 9.90
CA MET A 42 1.21 1.87 10.29
C MET A 42 1.59 2.25 11.72
N VAL A 43 1.48 1.31 12.67
CA VAL A 43 1.82 1.56 14.09
C VAL A 43 3.29 1.97 14.28
N PHE A 44 4.20 1.44 13.47
CA PHE A 44 5.63 1.77 13.56
C PHE A 44 6.06 2.95 12.66
N GLY A 45 5.12 3.67 12.04
CA GLY A 45 5.45 4.76 11.11
C GLY A 45 6.16 4.29 9.83
N GLN A 46 6.07 3.01 9.52
CA GLN A 46 6.67 2.37 8.34
C GLN A 46 5.61 1.93 7.32
N ALA A 47 4.44 2.55 7.34
CA ALA A 47 3.41 2.30 6.33
C ALA A 47 3.99 2.59 4.95
N ARG A 48 3.95 1.60 4.05
CA ARG A 48 4.21 1.89 2.64
C ARG A 48 3.02 2.71 2.14
N GLN A 49 3.27 3.69 1.27
CA GLN A 49 2.18 4.51 0.69
C GLN A 49 1.10 3.61 0.04
N GLU A 50 1.52 2.55 -0.66
CA GLU A 50 0.61 1.56 -1.24
C GLU A 50 -0.26 0.84 -0.20
N ASP A 51 0.29 0.44 0.95
CA ASP A 51 -0.44 -0.27 2.01
C ASP A 51 -1.52 0.64 2.64
N LEU A 52 -1.19 1.93 2.82
CA LEU A 52 -2.12 2.93 3.35
C LEU A 52 -3.24 3.23 2.34
N ILE A 53 -2.90 3.41 1.06
CA ILE A 53 -3.88 3.67 0.01
C ILE A 53 -4.83 2.47 -0.13
N GLU A 54 -4.32 1.24 -0.20
CA GLU A 54 -5.17 0.04 -0.27
C GLU A 54 -6.10 -0.07 0.93
N TYR A 55 -5.61 0.23 2.14
CA TYR A 55 -6.43 0.20 3.35
C TYR A 55 -7.54 1.26 3.31
N LEU A 56 -7.20 2.51 2.96
CA LEU A 56 -8.14 3.63 2.88
C LEU A 56 -9.22 3.34 1.81
N LEU A 57 -8.84 2.84 0.63
CA LEU A 57 -9.78 2.48 -0.43
C LEU A 57 -10.72 1.33 -0.04
N GLN A 58 -10.31 0.43 0.85
CA GLN A 58 -11.16 -0.67 1.33
C GLN A 58 -12.16 -0.23 2.42
N HIS A 59 -11.89 0.86 3.14
CA HIS A 59 -12.64 1.24 4.34
C HIS A 59 -13.31 2.62 4.25
N LEU A 60 -13.03 3.40 3.21
CA LEU A 60 -13.69 4.67 2.94
C LEU A 60 -14.76 4.52 1.86
N PRO A 61 -15.90 5.21 1.99
CA PRO A 61 -16.87 5.31 0.92
C PRO A 61 -16.28 6.17 -0.23
N GLU A 62 -16.60 5.80 -1.48
CA GLU A 62 -16.01 6.38 -2.69
C GLU A 62 -16.14 7.91 -2.78
N ASP A 63 -17.24 8.46 -2.25
CA ASP A 63 -17.54 9.89 -2.21
C ASP A 63 -16.57 10.70 -1.33
N GLN A 64 -15.89 10.05 -0.38
CA GLN A 64 -14.94 10.70 0.54
C GLN A 64 -13.47 10.56 0.11
N VAL A 65 -13.17 9.68 -0.85
CA VAL A 65 -11.79 9.39 -1.28
C VAL A 65 -11.11 10.64 -1.84
N GLN A 66 -11.79 11.39 -2.71
CA GLN A 66 -11.23 12.57 -3.35
C GLN A 66 -10.87 13.67 -2.33
N ALA A 67 -11.81 13.99 -1.44
CA ALA A 67 -11.60 15.02 -0.41
C ALA A 67 -10.46 14.64 0.55
N LEU A 68 -10.35 13.37 0.90
CA LEU A 68 -9.28 12.90 1.79
C LEU A 68 -7.91 12.89 1.08
N ALA A 69 -7.87 12.50 -0.20
CA ALA A 69 -6.65 12.54 -0.99
C ALA A 69 -6.05 13.95 -1.06
N GLU A 70 -6.88 14.97 -1.27
CA GLU A 70 -6.46 16.38 -1.29
C GLU A 70 -5.90 16.85 0.05
N GLN A 71 -6.45 16.37 1.18
CA GLN A 71 -5.97 16.73 2.52
C GLN A 71 -4.67 16.03 2.92
N LEU A 72 -4.46 14.79 2.48
CA LEU A 72 -3.33 13.96 2.89
C LEU A 72 -2.14 14.04 1.94
N GLN A 73 -2.32 14.59 0.73
CA GLN A 73 -1.26 14.69 -0.26
C GLN A 73 -0.21 15.74 0.16
N ILE A 74 1.04 15.30 0.28
CA ILE A 74 2.16 16.21 0.45
C ILE A 74 2.46 16.86 -0.90
N ASN A 75 2.22 18.16 -0.99
CA ASN A 75 2.60 18.93 -2.18
C ASN A 75 4.09 19.24 -2.15
N LEU A 76 4.86 18.56 -3.02
CA LEU A 76 6.30 18.76 -3.21
C LEU A 76 6.61 19.60 -4.45
N ALA A 77 5.60 20.26 -5.05
CA ALA A 77 5.83 21.16 -6.17
C ALA A 77 6.74 22.31 -5.76
N PRO A 78 7.59 22.81 -6.67
CA PRO A 78 8.41 23.98 -6.37
C PRO A 78 7.52 25.17 -5.96
N PRO A 79 7.97 26.02 -5.02
CA PRO A 79 7.25 27.24 -4.71
C PRO A 79 7.14 28.07 -5.99
N SER A 80 5.96 28.68 -6.21
CA SER A 80 5.76 29.56 -7.37
C SER A 80 6.80 30.66 -7.32
N SER A 81 7.69 30.68 -8.30
CA SER A 81 8.69 31.73 -8.49
C SER A 81 7.97 33.07 -8.56
N ALA A 82 8.19 33.91 -7.55
CA ALA A 82 7.83 35.33 -7.55
C ALA A 82 8.81 36.13 -8.41
#